data_AF-A0A6P5AF59-F1
#
_entry.id   AF-A0A6P5AF59-F1
#
_cell.length_a   1.000
_cell.length_b   1.000
_cell.length_c   1.000
_cell.angle_alpha   90.00
_cell.angle_beta   90.00
_cell.angle_gamma   90.00
#
_symmetry.space_group_name_H-M   'P 1'
#
loop_
_entity.id
_entity.type
_entity.pdbx_description
1 polymer ?
#
loop_
_entity_poly.entity_id
_entity_poly.type
_entity_poly.pdbx_seq_one_letter_code
_entity_poly.pdbx_strand_id
1 'polypeptide(L)'
;MNSNTCTATGRAGLSTLFPPRRKEDSLHDHVIVLIQRTKNDFFRGMDDGQLASLPDHVRPLVPVTEEVYWAFVTKSVRCRCRKLVYAYEAEEAWGDEFREKLDKPKPEGGFGTLEAVLKEAERLWRENSPDYRGDRAVSQPGKLSDGRANVRRTRLPEESEADYRRRLRERRHAAAVKSNKERAARRREQSVVLWQTVRPAIHALCSRLSEEGAARRELEDESVQREIARHVEGYTPPQDDTSALADLILLE
;
A
#
# COMPACT_ATOMS: atom_id res chain seq x y z
N MET A 1 26.91 -24.64 -3.29
CA MET A 1 25.93 -23.55 -3.17
C MET A 1 25.26 -23.71 -1.81
N ASN A 2 25.70 -22.91 -0.82
CA ASN A 2 25.20 -23.02 0.55
C ASN A 2 23.96 -22.14 0.67
N SER A 3 22.78 -22.78 0.66
CA SER A 3 21.52 -22.14 0.98
C SER A 3 21.49 -21.81 2.47
N ASN A 4 22.01 -20.64 2.84
CA ASN A 4 21.86 -20.08 4.16
C ASN A 4 20.40 -19.67 4.35
N THR A 5 19.58 -20.60 4.83
CA THR A 5 18.25 -20.30 5.36
C THR A 5 18.42 -19.54 6.67
N CYS A 6 18.43 -18.21 6.59
CA CYS A 6 18.37 -17.33 7.76
C CYS A 6 17.03 -17.51 8.47
N THR A 7 16.99 -18.34 9.52
CA THR A 7 15.89 -18.40 10.49
C THR A 7 15.93 -17.16 11.38
N ALA A 8 15.37 -16.04 10.90
CA ALA A 8 15.28 -14.79 11.64
C ALA A 8 14.05 -14.78 12.57
N THR A 9 14.21 -15.30 13.79
CA THR A 9 13.20 -15.18 14.87
C THR A 9 13.37 -13.93 15.75
N GLY A 10 14.38 -13.08 15.48
CA GLY A 10 14.43 -11.70 15.96
C GLY A 10 13.78 -10.76 14.94
N ARG A 11 13.11 -9.68 15.39
CA ARG A 11 12.53 -8.67 14.48
C ARG A 11 13.60 -8.19 13.49
N ALA A 12 13.55 -8.70 12.28
CA ALA A 12 14.52 -8.39 11.25
C ALA A 12 14.35 -6.92 10.84
N GLY A 13 15.41 -6.13 10.97
CA GLY A 13 15.40 -4.70 10.66
C GLY A 13 15.97 -4.45 9.26
N LEU A 14 15.85 -3.21 8.77
CA LEU A 14 16.49 -2.83 7.50
C LEU A 14 17.99 -3.14 7.48
N SER A 15 18.67 -3.04 8.63
CA SER A 15 20.09 -3.34 8.81
C SER A 15 20.48 -4.79 8.57
N THR A 16 19.53 -5.74 8.61
CA THR A 16 19.80 -7.15 8.30
C THR A 16 19.55 -7.51 6.84
N LEU A 17 18.84 -6.64 6.09
CA LEU A 17 18.58 -6.85 4.66
C LEU A 17 19.75 -6.39 3.78
N PHE A 18 20.53 -5.43 4.26
CA PHE A 18 21.61 -4.81 3.52
C PHE A 18 22.95 -4.98 4.24
N PRO A 19 24.08 -4.92 3.51
CA PRO A 19 25.39 -4.89 4.13
C PRO A 19 25.49 -3.77 5.18
N PRO A 20 26.20 -4.02 6.30
CA PRO A 20 26.49 -2.96 7.26
C PRO A 20 27.32 -1.86 6.60
N ARG A 21 27.17 -0.63 7.10
CA ARG A 21 28.02 0.51 6.69
C ARG A 21 29.49 0.16 6.90
N ARG A 22 30.35 0.48 5.93
CA ARG A 22 31.79 0.28 6.08
C ARG A 22 32.35 1.31 7.06
N LYS A 23 33.47 0.99 7.72
CA LYS A 23 34.02 1.90 8.74
C LYS A 23 34.57 3.19 8.12
N GLU A 24 34.94 3.12 6.85
CA GLU A 24 35.56 4.20 6.09
C GLU A 24 34.51 5.13 5.44
N ASP A 25 33.28 4.62 5.22
CA ASP A 25 32.19 5.41 4.62
C ASP A 25 31.88 6.61 5.51
N SER A 26 31.76 7.81 4.94
CA SER A 26 31.29 8.97 5.68
C SER A 26 29.80 8.85 6.04
N LEU A 27 29.29 9.77 6.88
CA LEU A 27 27.84 9.83 7.13
C LEU A 27 27.09 10.22 5.85
N HIS A 28 27.67 11.12 5.05
CA HIS A 28 27.13 11.54 3.77
C HIS A 28 26.98 10.35 2.81
N ASP A 29 28.03 9.54 2.63
CA ASP A 29 28.00 8.35 1.77
C ASP A 29 26.90 7.38 2.20
N HIS A 30 26.75 7.17 3.51
CA HIS A 30 25.69 6.31 4.03
C HIS A 30 24.28 6.84 3.73
N VAL A 31 24.09 8.16 3.75
CA VAL A 31 22.83 8.80 3.38
C VAL A 31 22.55 8.66 1.88
N ILE A 32 23.56 8.83 1.02
CA ILE A 32 23.43 8.60 -0.43
C ILE A 32 22.95 7.18 -0.71
N VAL A 33 23.56 6.19 -0.05
CA VAL A 33 23.17 4.77 -0.18
C VAL A 33 21.71 4.57 0.24
N LEU A 34 21.26 5.18 1.33
CA LEU A 34 19.87 5.09 1.78
C LEU A 34 18.90 5.77 0.80
N ILE A 35 19.27 6.90 0.22
CA ILE A 35 18.49 7.60 -0.80
C ILE A 35 18.36 6.71 -2.03
N GLN A 36 19.46 6.15 -2.53
CA GLN A 36 19.45 5.25 -3.68
C GLN A 36 18.56 4.04 -3.43
N ARG A 37 18.69 3.38 -2.28
CA ARG A 37 17.81 2.27 -1.88
C ARG A 37 16.35 2.70 -1.89
N THR A 38 16.03 3.86 -1.33
CA THR A 38 14.65 4.36 -1.22
C THR A 38 14.04 4.68 -2.58
N LYS A 39 14.81 5.31 -3.48
CA LYS A 39 14.35 5.66 -4.84
C LYS A 39 14.05 4.42 -5.68
N ASN A 40 14.73 3.31 -5.42
CA ASN A 40 14.51 2.03 -6.09
C ASN A 40 13.53 1.12 -5.33
N ASP A 41 12.71 1.66 -4.43
CA ASP A 41 11.81 0.91 -3.54
C ASP A 41 12.49 -0.29 -2.85
N PHE A 42 13.73 -0.07 -2.38
CA PHE A 42 14.61 -1.06 -1.77
C PHE A 42 14.88 -2.28 -2.67
N PHE A 43 14.85 -2.08 -3.99
CA PHE A 43 15.08 -3.08 -5.04
C PHE A 43 14.04 -4.22 -5.03
N ARG A 44 12.83 -3.92 -4.56
CA ARG A 44 11.71 -4.86 -4.54
C ARG A 44 11.41 -5.37 -5.95
N GLY A 45 11.33 -6.69 -6.10
CA GLY A 45 11.02 -7.35 -7.36
C GLY A 45 12.19 -7.45 -8.36
N MET A 46 13.39 -7.02 -8.01
CA MET A 46 14.58 -7.25 -8.85
C MET A 46 15.07 -8.69 -8.74
N ASP A 47 15.52 -9.25 -9.88
CA ASP A 47 16.15 -10.56 -9.95
C ASP A 47 17.66 -10.52 -9.62
N ASP A 48 18.28 -11.69 -9.45
CA ASP A 48 19.69 -11.81 -9.09
C ASP A 48 20.65 -11.18 -10.12
N GLY A 49 20.30 -11.22 -11.41
CA GLY A 49 21.11 -10.64 -12.48
C GLY A 49 21.10 -9.12 -12.41
N GLN A 50 19.92 -8.53 -12.21
CA GLN A 50 19.75 -7.10 -11.98
C GLN A 50 20.48 -6.65 -10.71
N LEU A 51 20.34 -7.39 -9.61
CA LEU A 51 21.02 -7.08 -8.35
C LEU A 51 22.55 -7.18 -8.49
N ALA A 52 23.08 -8.12 -9.27
CA ALA A 52 24.52 -8.29 -9.49
C ALA A 52 25.18 -7.09 -10.20
N SER A 53 24.40 -6.29 -10.95
CA SER A 53 24.90 -5.05 -11.57
C SER A 53 25.08 -3.90 -10.58
N LEU A 54 24.50 -4.00 -9.37
CA LEU A 54 24.56 -2.96 -8.35
C LEU A 54 25.87 -3.01 -7.57
N PRO A 55 26.40 -1.87 -7.10
CA PRO A 55 27.53 -1.85 -6.19
C PRO A 55 27.25 -2.64 -4.91
N ASP A 56 28.24 -3.41 -4.45
CA ASP A 56 28.11 -4.31 -3.30
C ASP A 56 27.54 -3.65 -2.05
N HIS A 57 27.95 -2.41 -1.76
CA HIS A 57 27.54 -1.68 -0.57
C HIS A 57 26.10 -1.17 -0.62
N VAL A 58 25.48 -1.13 -1.81
CA VAL A 58 24.08 -0.71 -2.01
C VAL A 58 23.16 -1.92 -2.09
N ARG A 59 23.65 -3.01 -2.69
CA ARG A 59 22.94 -4.25 -3.00
C ARG A 59 22.35 -4.93 -1.75
N PRO A 60 21.10 -5.41 -1.77
CA PRO A 60 20.54 -6.23 -0.70
C PRO A 60 21.26 -7.58 -0.65
N LEU A 61 21.32 -8.19 0.54
CA LEU A 61 21.97 -9.48 0.75
C LEU A 61 21.18 -10.67 0.18
N VAL A 62 19.89 -10.46 -0.08
CA VAL A 62 18.96 -11.43 -0.66
C VAL A 62 18.00 -10.73 -1.62
N PRO A 63 17.42 -11.44 -2.61
CA PRO A 63 16.34 -10.92 -3.43
C PRO A 63 15.19 -10.37 -2.59
N VAL A 64 14.71 -9.18 -2.93
CA VAL A 64 13.68 -8.48 -2.16
C VAL A 64 12.31 -8.84 -2.75
N THR A 65 11.80 -10.01 -2.39
CA THR A 65 10.42 -10.42 -2.70
C THR A 65 9.41 -9.56 -1.92
N GLU A 66 8.13 -9.69 -2.22
CA GLU A 66 7.05 -9.06 -1.45
C GLU A 66 7.16 -9.39 0.04
N GLU A 67 7.29 -10.67 0.37
CA GLU A 67 7.33 -11.17 1.75
C GLU A 67 8.53 -10.59 2.51
N VAL A 68 9.72 -10.61 1.87
CA VAL A 68 10.94 -10.02 2.43
C VAL A 68 10.78 -8.52 2.61
N TYR A 69 10.23 -7.82 1.61
CA TYR A 69 10.02 -6.39 1.68
C TYR A 69 9.12 -6.01 2.87
N TRP A 70 7.98 -6.67 3.06
CA TRP A 70 7.07 -6.38 4.17
C TRP A 70 7.62 -6.78 5.54
N ALA A 71 8.46 -7.83 5.60
CA ALA A 71 9.09 -8.26 6.83
C ALA A 71 10.18 -7.28 7.32
N PHE A 72 11.01 -6.75 6.42
CA PHE A 72 12.19 -5.95 6.77
C PHE A 72 11.96 -4.43 6.61
N VAL A 73 11.17 -4.02 5.62
CA VAL A 73 10.95 -2.61 5.24
C VAL A 73 9.64 -2.09 5.85
N THR A 74 9.68 -1.82 7.15
CA THR A 74 8.49 -1.35 7.87
C THR A 74 7.97 -0.01 7.33
N LYS A 75 6.68 0.26 7.53
CA LYS A 75 6.05 1.55 7.16
C LYS A 75 6.79 2.76 7.75
N SER A 76 7.32 2.65 8.97
CA SER A 76 8.08 3.71 9.64
C SER A 76 9.39 4.01 8.91
N VAL A 77 10.12 2.96 8.49
CA VAL A 77 11.35 3.09 7.71
C VAL A 77 11.07 3.79 6.39
N ARG A 78 10.09 3.32 5.62
CA ARG A 78 9.71 3.94 4.34
C ARG A 78 9.35 5.41 4.51
N CYS A 79 8.59 5.74 5.54
CA CYS A 79 8.20 7.12 5.81
C CYS A 79 9.41 8.01 6.12
N ARG A 80 10.31 7.59 7.00
CA ARG A 80 11.52 8.36 7.34
C ARG A 80 12.46 8.52 6.14
N CYS A 81 12.71 7.45 5.40
CA CYS A 81 13.56 7.50 4.22
C CYS A 81 12.97 8.37 3.11
N ARG A 82 11.64 8.37 2.91
CA ARG A 82 11.00 9.27 1.94
C ARG A 82 11.19 10.74 2.28
N LYS A 83 11.10 11.09 3.58
CA LYS A 83 11.39 12.46 4.07
C LYS A 83 12.86 12.83 3.87
N LEU A 84 13.76 11.86 4.06
CA LEU A 84 15.19 12.04 3.77
C LEU A 84 15.43 12.34 2.29
N VAL A 85 14.84 11.57 1.37
CA VAL A 85 14.93 11.84 -0.07
C VAL A 85 14.38 13.24 -0.39
N TYR A 86 13.21 13.58 0.14
CA TYR A 86 12.61 14.91 -0.04
C TYR A 86 13.55 16.04 0.40
N ALA A 87 14.13 15.93 1.59
CA ALA A 87 15.02 16.97 2.10
C ALA A 87 16.35 17.04 1.33
N TYR A 88 16.87 15.90 0.88
CA TYR A 88 18.13 15.83 0.16
C TYR A 88 18.02 16.32 -1.29
N GLU A 89 16.88 16.11 -1.95
CA GLU A 89 16.67 16.50 -3.37
C GLU A 89 16.03 17.88 -3.54
N ALA A 90 15.77 18.58 -2.44
CA ALA A 90 15.21 19.93 -2.47
C ALA A 90 16.16 20.92 -3.15
N GLU A 91 15.66 21.65 -4.15
CA GLU A 91 16.41 22.64 -4.92
C GLU A 91 16.40 24.03 -4.25
N GLU A 92 15.62 24.18 -3.18
CA GLU A 92 15.54 25.41 -2.40
C GLU A 92 16.73 25.55 -1.44
N ALA A 93 16.97 26.80 -0.99
CA ALA A 93 18.09 27.13 -0.10
C ALA A 93 18.15 26.28 1.18
N TRP A 94 17.00 25.88 1.73
CA TRP A 94 16.96 25.01 2.91
C TRP A 94 17.46 23.59 2.62
N GLY A 95 17.32 23.12 1.38
CA GLY A 95 17.88 21.87 0.88
C GLY A 95 19.40 21.94 0.72
N ASP A 96 19.91 23.07 0.20
CA ASP A 96 21.35 23.35 0.14
C ASP A 96 21.98 23.35 1.54
N GLU A 97 21.38 24.06 2.49
CA GLU A 97 21.85 24.08 3.88
C GLU A 97 21.85 22.68 4.51
N PHE A 98 20.85 21.85 4.18
CA PHE A 98 20.78 20.46 4.66
C PHE A 98 21.92 19.61 4.11
N ARG A 99 22.22 19.71 2.80
CA ARG A 99 23.35 19.03 2.17
C ARG A 99 24.69 19.52 2.72
N GLU A 100 24.87 20.84 2.86
CA GLU A 100 26.08 21.43 3.42
C GLU A 100 26.35 20.96 4.87
N LYS A 101 25.30 20.88 5.71
CA LYS A 101 25.42 20.30 7.06
C LYS A 101 25.73 18.80 7.05
N LEU A 102 25.34 18.08 6.00
CA LEU A 102 25.60 16.66 5.88
C LEU A 102 27.06 16.37 5.50
N ASP A 103 27.68 17.26 4.73
CA ASP A 103 29.09 17.18 4.36
C ASP A 103 30.05 17.59 5.48
N LYS A 104 29.59 18.44 6.40
CA LYS A 104 30.41 18.92 7.52
C LYS A 104 30.56 17.86 8.62
N PRO A 105 31.72 17.81 9.29
CA PRO A 105 31.88 17.03 10.51
C PRO A 105 31.11 17.69 11.67
N LYS A 106 30.75 16.90 12.69
CA LYS A 106 30.00 17.37 13.87
C LYS A 106 30.58 18.64 14.55
N PRO A 107 31.92 18.80 14.73
CA PRO A 107 32.48 20.00 15.34
C PRO A 107 32.26 21.29 14.54
N GLU A 108 32.05 21.18 13.23
CA GLU A 108 31.82 22.31 12.31
C GLU A 108 30.32 22.57 12.08
N GLY A 109 29.45 21.98 12.92
CA GLY A 109 28.00 22.14 12.85
C GLY A 109 27.29 21.11 11.98
N GLY A 110 27.99 20.07 11.52
CA GLY A 110 27.38 18.96 10.79
C GLY A 110 26.66 17.93 11.66
N PHE A 111 26.05 16.93 11.03
CA PHE A 111 25.30 15.90 11.76
C PHE A 111 26.23 14.89 12.45
N GLY A 112 25.94 14.59 13.73
CA GLY A 112 26.71 13.60 14.49
C GLY A 112 26.30 12.14 14.29
N THR A 113 25.06 11.89 13.87
CA THR A 113 24.50 10.54 13.72
C THR A 113 23.45 10.50 12.60
N LEU A 114 23.21 9.31 12.04
CA LEU A 114 22.12 9.12 11.06
C LEU A 114 20.74 9.49 11.63
N GLU A 115 20.50 9.20 12.91
CA GLU A 115 19.23 9.56 13.55
C GLU A 115 19.03 11.08 13.63
N ALA A 116 20.10 11.87 13.80
CA ALA A 116 20.03 13.32 13.74
C ALA A 116 19.66 13.81 12.33
N VAL A 117 20.26 13.21 11.28
CA VAL A 117 19.92 13.49 9.88
C VAL A 117 18.44 13.21 9.61
N LEU A 118 17.95 12.03 10.01
CA LEU A 118 16.55 11.63 9.79
C LEU A 118 15.56 12.53 10.52
N LYS A 119 15.90 13.00 11.73
CA LYS A 119 15.08 13.95 12.49
C LYS A 119 15.02 15.32 11.82
N GLU A 120 16.16 15.80 11.31
CA GLU A 120 16.21 17.08 10.60
C GLU A 120 15.46 17.02 9.26
N ALA A 121 15.64 15.95 8.50
CA ALA A 121 14.85 15.70 7.29
C ALA A 121 13.35 15.64 7.59
N GLU A 122 12.96 15.04 8.73
CA GLU A 122 11.57 15.07 9.17
C GLU A 122 11.08 16.48 9.54
N ARG A 123 11.90 17.30 10.20
CA ARG A 123 11.58 18.70 10.50
C ARG A 123 11.35 19.48 9.21
N LEU A 124 12.30 19.41 8.27
CA LEU A 124 12.23 20.09 6.97
C LEU A 124 11.02 19.64 6.15
N TRP A 125 10.71 18.34 6.15
CA TRP A 125 9.51 17.84 5.49
C TRP A 125 8.22 18.40 6.10
N ARG A 126 8.15 18.58 7.42
CA ARG A 126 6.96 19.18 8.07
C ARG A 126 6.80 20.66 7.75
N GLU A 127 7.91 21.38 7.60
CA GLU A 127 7.90 22.83 7.35
C GLU A 127 7.64 23.15 5.88
N ASN A 128 8.21 22.37 4.97
CA ASN A 128 8.27 22.72 3.55
C ASN A 128 7.42 21.81 2.65
N SER A 129 7.02 20.60 3.09
CA SER A 129 6.28 19.70 2.20
C SER A 129 4.81 20.07 2.07
N PRO A 130 4.28 20.23 0.84
CA PRO A 130 2.86 20.46 0.62
C PRO A 130 2.00 19.24 1.03
N ASP A 131 2.61 18.06 1.08
CA ASP A 131 1.94 16.82 1.51
C ASP A 131 1.78 16.72 3.03
N TYR A 132 2.53 17.53 3.79
CA TYR A 132 2.39 17.54 5.23
C TYR A 132 1.13 18.30 5.64
N ARG A 133 0.17 17.53 6.14
CA ARG A 133 -1.07 18.04 6.72
C ARG A 133 -0.97 18.05 8.23
N GLY A 134 -0.50 19.16 8.79
CA GLY A 134 -0.33 19.34 10.24
C GLY A 134 -1.61 19.14 11.05
N ASP A 135 -2.76 19.50 10.47
CA ASP A 135 -4.11 19.24 10.99
C ASP A 135 -4.46 17.73 11.10
N ARG A 136 -3.77 16.89 10.33
CA ARG A 136 -3.88 15.42 10.37
C ARG A 136 -2.78 14.76 11.18
N ALA A 137 -1.79 15.51 11.66
CA ALA A 137 -0.68 14.96 12.45
C ALA A 137 -1.19 14.52 13.84
N VAL A 138 -1.16 13.21 14.07
CA VAL A 138 -1.75 12.53 15.24
C VAL A 138 -0.93 12.73 16.53
N SER A 139 0.12 13.57 16.50
CA SER A 139 1.24 13.52 17.45
C SER A 139 1.71 14.86 18.02
N GLN A 140 0.91 15.93 17.93
CA GLN A 140 1.10 17.01 18.89
C GLN A 140 0.17 16.78 20.09
N PRO A 141 0.69 16.34 21.26
CA PRO A 141 0.02 16.62 22.52
C PRO A 141 0.00 18.14 22.67
N GLY A 142 -1.16 18.75 22.50
CA GLY A 142 -1.26 20.19 22.49
C GLY A 142 -2.44 20.70 21.70
N LYS A 143 -2.45 22.01 21.48
CA LYS A 143 -3.46 22.71 20.71
C LYS A 143 -3.15 22.57 19.21
N LEU A 144 -4.17 22.30 18.40
CA LEU A 144 -4.20 22.51 16.96
C LEU A 144 -3.78 23.97 16.66
N SER A 145 -3.47 24.26 15.40
CA SER A 145 -3.10 25.61 14.93
C SER A 145 -4.18 26.68 15.21
N ASP A 146 -5.41 26.27 15.51
CA ASP A 146 -6.55 27.12 15.92
C ASP A 146 -6.69 27.29 17.45
N GLY A 147 -5.74 26.80 18.24
CA GLY A 147 -5.78 26.89 19.70
C GLY A 147 -6.64 25.83 20.39
N ARG A 148 -7.28 24.89 19.66
CA ARG A 148 -8.12 23.83 20.25
C ARG A 148 -7.29 22.61 20.60
N ALA A 149 -7.50 22.00 21.77
CA ALA A 149 -6.79 20.78 22.14
C ALA A 149 -6.94 19.69 21.06
N ASN A 150 -5.89 18.93 20.78
CA ASN A 150 -5.91 17.78 19.88
C ASN A 150 -6.67 16.60 20.51
N VAL A 151 -7.99 16.76 20.71
CA VAL A 151 -8.92 15.85 21.44
C VAL A 151 -9.03 14.46 20.79
N ARG A 152 -8.27 14.17 19.72
CA ARG A 152 -8.24 12.82 19.13
C ARG A 152 -7.45 11.82 19.98
N ARG A 153 -6.49 12.27 20.81
CA ARG A 153 -5.70 11.40 21.70
C ARG A 153 -5.28 12.00 23.04
N THR A 154 -5.57 13.26 23.34
CA THR A 154 -5.40 13.77 24.70
C THR A 154 -6.62 13.39 25.54
N ARG A 155 -6.36 12.78 26.70
CA ARG A 155 -7.34 12.60 27.77
C ARG A 155 -7.89 13.98 28.13
N LEU A 156 -9.20 14.14 28.21
CA LEU A 156 -9.74 15.40 28.74
C LEU A 156 -9.33 15.52 30.22
N PRO A 157 -9.07 16.72 30.76
CA PRO A 157 -8.61 16.88 32.14
C PRO A 157 -9.50 16.17 33.17
N GLU A 158 -10.82 16.11 32.90
CA GLU A 158 -11.84 15.53 33.77
C GLU A 158 -12.15 14.05 33.49
N GLU A 159 -11.66 13.50 32.39
CA GLU A 159 -11.98 12.13 31.96
C GLU A 159 -11.12 11.12 32.72
N SER A 160 -11.62 9.91 33.02
CA SER A 160 -10.78 8.82 33.53
C SER A 160 -10.01 8.11 32.40
N GLU A 161 -8.98 7.31 32.71
CA GLU A 161 -8.30 6.51 31.66
C GLU A 161 -9.25 5.48 31.02
N ALA A 162 -10.16 4.90 31.81
CA ALA A 162 -11.16 3.95 31.32
C ALA A 162 -12.14 4.61 30.34
N ASP A 163 -12.61 5.81 30.65
CA ASP A 163 -13.50 6.59 29.79
C ASP A 163 -12.80 7.00 28.48
N TYR A 164 -11.54 7.43 28.57
CA TYR A 164 -10.71 7.74 27.41
C TYR A 164 -10.59 6.54 26.45
N ARG A 165 -10.30 5.35 27.00
CA ARG A 165 -10.21 4.11 26.21
C ARG A 165 -11.55 3.69 25.63
N ARG A 166 -12.66 3.89 26.35
CA ARG A 166 -14.02 3.64 25.85
C ARG A 166 -14.35 4.55 24.66
N ARG A 167 -14.15 5.85 24.79
CA ARG A 167 -14.36 6.84 23.73
C ARG A 167 -13.54 6.55 22.46
N LEU A 168 -12.29 6.13 22.62
CA LEU A 168 -11.44 5.74 21.50
C LEU A 168 -11.99 4.53 20.74
N ARG A 169 -12.50 3.51 21.45
CA ARG A 169 -13.13 2.34 20.85
C ARG A 169 -14.41 2.71 20.10
N GLU A 170 -15.26 3.53 20.72
CA GLU A 170 -16.49 4.02 20.09
C GLU A 170 -16.23 4.84 18.83
N ARG A 171 -15.25 5.76 18.86
CA ARG A 171 -14.85 6.53 17.67
C ARG A 171 -14.32 5.64 16.54
N ARG A 172 -13.52 4.62 16.87
CA ARG A 172 -13.03 3.65 15.88
C ARG A 172 -14.17 2.85 15.26
N HIS A 173 -15.11 2.39 16.09
CA HIS A 173 -16.28 1.66 15.63
C HIS A 173 -17.17 2.53 14.72
N ALA A 174 -17.47 3.76 15.13
CA ALA A 174 -18.26 4.70 14.32
C ALA A 174 -17.59 5.00 12.97
N ALA A 175 -16.26 5.20 12.95
CA ALA A 175 -15.51 5.41 11.71
C ALA A 175 -15.53 4.16 10.80
N ALA A 176 -15.41 2.96 11.36
CA ALA A 176 -15.51 1.71 10.62
C ALA A 176 -16.91 1.52 10.01
N VAL A 177 -17.97 1.79 10.78
CA VAL A 177 -19.36 1.75 10.29
C VAL A 177 -19.57 2.73 9.14
N LYS A 178 -19.06 3.97 9.25
CA LYS A 178 -19.17 4.98 8.18
C LYS A 178 -18.44 4.52 6.91
N SER A 179 -17.20 4.05 7.03
CA SER A 179 -16.40 3.54 5.91
C SER A 179 -17.08 2.35 5.22
N ASN A 180 -17.65 1.41 5.97
CA ASN A 180 -18.39 0.28 5.42
C ASN A 180 -19.65 0.73 4.68
N LYS A 181 -20.39 1.72 5.20
CA LYS A 181 -21.55 2.31 4.51
C LYS A 181 -21.14 2.96 3.19
N GLU A 182 -20.05 3.74 3.17
CA GLU A 182 -19.53 4.36 1.94
C GLU A 182 -19.10 3.33 0.91
N ARG A 183 -18.42 2.25 1.33
CA ARG A 183 -18.06 1.12 0.45
C ARG A 183 -19.29 0.42 -0.09
N ALA A 184 -20.31 0.19 0.73
CA ALA A 184 -21.56 -0.44 0.31
C ALA A 184 -22.31 0.44 -0.70
N ALA A 185 -22.34 1.76 -0.49
CA ALA A 185 -22.93 2.71 -1.43
C ALA A 185 -22.22 2.67 -2.79
N ARG A 186 -20.88 2.74 -2.82
CA ARG A 186 -20.10 2.62 -4.06
C ARG A 186 -20.33 1.30 -4.79
N ARG A 187 -20.41 0.18 -4.06
CA ARG A 187 -20.72 -1.12 -4.66
C ARG A 187 -22.10 -1.11 -5.32
N ARG A 188 -23.11 -0.52 -4.66
CA ARG A 188 -24.46 -0.38 -5.26
C ARG A 188 -24.43 0.46 -6.53
N GLU A 189 -23.74 1.61 -6.52
CA GLU A 189 -23.58 2.45 -7.71
C GLU A 189 -22.91 1.70 -8.85
N GLN A 190 -21.83 0.98 -8.57
CA GLN A 190 -21.14 0.14 -9.57
C GLN A 190 -22.05 -0.96 -10.12
N SER A 191 -22.83 -1.64 -9.26
CA SER A 191 -23.80 -2.65 -9.69
C SER A 191 -24.90 -2.06 -10.57
N VAL A 192 -25.37 -0.84 -10.28
CA VAL A 192 -26.36 -0.14 -11.11
C VAL A 192 -25.79 0.18 -12.49
N VAL A 193 -24.56 0.71 -12.55
CA VAL A 193 -23.89 1.02 -13.83
C VAL A 193 -23.65 -0.25 -14.64
N LEU A 194 -23.16 -1.31 -13.99
CA LEU A 194 -22.96 -2.61 -14.63
C LEU A 194 -24.29 -3.16 -15.18
N TRP A 195 -25.35 -3.13 -14.37
CA TRP A 195 -26.68 -3.57 -14.82
C TRP A 195 -27.19 -2.74 -15.99
N GLN A 196 -27.06 -1.42 -15.97
CA GLN A 196 -27.46 -0.56 -17.09
C GLN A 196 -26.68 -0.88 -18.38
N THR A 197 -25.43 -1.30 -18.25
CA THR A 197 -24.57 -1.65 -19.39
C THR A 197 -24.92 -3.02 -19.96
N VAL A 198 -25.16 -4.01 -19.10
CA VAL A 198 -25.40 -5.40 -19.50
C VAL A 198 -26.87 -5.64 -19.86
N ARG A 199 -27.80 -4.88 -19.27
CA ARG A 199 -29.26 -5.04 -19.48
C ARG A 199 -29.66 -5.05 -20.97
N PRO A 200 -29.20 -4.13 -21.84
CA PRO A 200 -29.57 -4.18 -23.25
C PRO A 200 -29.14 -5.46 -23.96
N ALA A 201 -27.94 -5.97 -23.64
CA ALA A 201 -27.44 -7.23 -24.19
C ALA A 201 -28.27 -8.42 -23.72
N ILE A 202 -28.61 -8.49 -22.43
CA ILE A 202 -29.51 -9.52 -21.89
C ILE A 202 -30.89 -9.43 -22.55
N HIS A 203 -31.46 -8.23 -22.70
CA HIS A 203 -32.76 -8.06 -23.37
C HIS A 203 -32.72 -8.50 -24.83
N ALA A 204 -31.63 -8.19 -25.56
CA ALA A 204 -31.45 -8.63 -26.94
C ALA A 204 -31.29 -10.16 -27.04
N LEU A 205 -30.51 -10.76 -26.12
CA LEU A 205 -30.35 -12.21 -26.00
C LEU A 205 -31.70 -12.87 -25.71
N CYS A 206 -32.42 -12.41 -24.68
CA CYS A 206 -33.76 -12.90 -24.36
C CYS A 206 -34.72 -12.77 -25.55
N SER A 207 -34.69 -11.66 -26.28
CA SER A 207 -35.54 -11.46 -27.46
C SER A 207 -35.22 -12.48 -28.56
N ARG A 208 -33.93 -12.68 -28.86
CA ARG A 208 -33.44 -13.67 -29.84
C ARG A 208 -33.86 -15.09 -29.46
N LEU A 209 -33.69 -15.43 -28.18
CA LEU A 209 -33.92 -16.77 -27.66
C LEU A 209 -35.41 -17.07 -27.40
N SER A 210 -36.26 -16.05 -27.28
CA SER A 210 -37.73 -16.17 -27.16
C SER A 210 -38.43 -16.43 -28.49
N GLU A 211 -37.74 -16.34 -29.63
CA GLU A 211 -38.26 -16.81 -30.91
C GLU A 211 -38.47 -18.32 -30.85
N GLU A 212 -39.62 -18.83 -31.32
CA GLU A 212 -40.07 -20.21 -31.10
C GLU A 212 -38.95 -21.25 -31.29
N GLY A 213 -38.57 -21.90 -30.18
CA GLY A 213 -37.58 -22.97 -30.12
C GLY A 213 -36.11 -22.55 -30.31
N ALA A 214 -35.78 -21.25 -30.39
CA ALA A 214 -34.41 -20.78 -30.60
C ALA A 214 -33.48 -21.14 -29.43
N ALA A 215 -33.89 -20.87 -28.19
CA ALA A 215 -33.14 -21.25 -26.99
C ALA A 215 -32.83 -22.75 -26.95
N ARG A 216 -33.83 -23.57 -27.25
CA ARG A 216 -33.69 -25.02 -27.23
C ARG A 216 -32.76 -25.53 -28.32
N ARG A 217 -32.87 -25.00 -29.55
CA ARG A 217 -31.97 -25.35 -30.66
C ARG A 217 -30.52 -24.99 -30.38
N GLU A 218 -30.27 -23.84 -29.75
CA GLU A 218 -28.92 -23.38 -29.40
C GLU A 218 -28.33 -24.23 -28.27
N LEU A 219 -29.16 -24.65 -27.30
CA LEU A 219 -28.76 -25.57 -26.23
C LEU A 219 -28.58 -27.02 -26.70
N GLU A 220 -29.18 -27.42 -27.82
CA GLU A 220 -28.98 -28.74 -28.44
C GLU A 220 -27.59 -28.86 -29.12
N ASP A 221 -26.85 -27.76 -29.28
CA ASP A 221 -25.47 -27.81 -29.74
C ASP A 221 -24.55 -28.46 -28.69
N GLU A 222 -23.91 -29.56 -29.07
CA GLU A 222 -23.02 -30.32 -28.17
C GLU A 222 -21.86 -29.49 -27.63
N SER A 223 -21.41 -28.46 -28.34
CA SER A 223 -20.35 -27.57 -27.89
C SER A 223 -20.80 -26.71 -26.70
N VAL A 224 -22.03 -26.19 -26.78
CA VAL A 224 -22.69 -25.39 -25.73
C VAL A 224 -22.94 -26.25 -24.50
N GLN A 225 -23.48 -27.46 -24.66
CA GLN A 225 -23.69 -28.38 -23.53
C GLN A 225 -22.39 -28.78 -22.83
N ARG A 226 -21.32 -29.04 -23.62
CA ARG A 226 -19.99 -29.35 -23.07
C ARG A 226 -19.40 -28.18 -22.30
N GLU A 227 -19.69 -26.95 -22.73
CA GLU A 227 -19.24 -25.75 -22.03
C GLU A 227 -19.96 -25.60 -20.69
N ILE A 228 -21.29 -25.73 -20.65
CA ILE A 228 -22.05 -25.66 -19.39
C ILE A 228 -21.61 -26.75 -18.41
N ALA A 229 -21.43 -27.99 -18.90
CA ALA A 229 -21.00 -29.12 -18.08
C ALA A 229 -19.61 -28.94 -17.46
N ARG A 230 -18.75 -28.04 -17.98
CA ARG A 230 -17.48 -27.67 -17.33
C ARG A 230 -17.69 -26.78 -16.10
N HIS A 231 -18.79 -26.05 -16.06
CA HIS A 231 -19.11 -25.09 -15.00
C HIS A 231 -20.11 -25.64 -13.98
N VAL A 232 -20.97 -26.58 -14.39
CA VAL A 232 -22.03 -27.15 -13.55
C VAL A 232 -21.90 -28.67 -13.50
N GLU A 233 -21.51 -29.19 -12.33
CA GLU A 233 -21.38 -30.64 -12.11
C GLU A 233 -22.76 -31.33 -12.14
N GLY A 234 -22.88 -32.41 -12.91
CA GLY A 234 -24.14 -33.14 -13.07
C GLY A 234 -25.18 -32.45 -13.97
N TYR A 235 -24.74 -31.53 -14.82
CA TYR A 235 -25.62 -30.81 -15.75
C TYR A 235 -26.48 -31.75 -16.61
N THR A 236 -27.79 -31.49 -16.66
CA THR A 236 -28.74 -32.18 -17.53
C THR A 236 -29.53 -31.12 -18.32
N PRO A 237 -29.55 -31.18 -19.66
CA PRO A 237 -30.22 -30.17 -20.46
C PRO A 237 -31.73 -30.07 -20.15
N PRO A 238 -32.27 -28.87 -19.89
CA PRO A 238 -33.69 -28.63 -19.67
C PRO A 238 -34.54 -29.00 -20.88
N GLN A 239 -35.81 -29.33 -20.61
CA GLN A 239 -36.78 -29.76 -21.63
C GLN A 239 -37.76 -28.65 -22.03
N ASP A 240 -37.78 -27.53 -21.28
CA ASP A 240 -38.64 -26.38 -21.51
C ASP A 240 -37.81 -25.13 -21.89
N ASP A 241 -38.42 -24.25 -22.69
CA ASP A 241 -37.75 -23.10 -23.28
C ASP A 241 -37.32 -22.04 -22.24
N THR A 242 -38.02 -21.94 -21.11
CA THR A 242 -37.69 -20.96 -20.06
C THR A 242 -36.43 -21.36 -19.30
N SER A 243 -36.30 -22.66 -19.00
CA SER A 243 -35.10 -23.20 -18.38
C SER A 243 -33.91 -23.22 -19.36
N ALA A 244 -34.13 -23.52 -20.64
CA ALA A 244 -33.09 -23.44 -21.67
C ALA A 244 -32.54 -22.01 -21.85
N LEU A 245 -33.42 -21.01 -21.78
CA LEU A 245 -33.04 -19.61 -21.78
C LEU A 245 -32.16 -19.24 -20.57
N ALA A 246 -32.50 -19.73 -19.37
CA ALA A 246 -31.73 -19.47 -18.16
C ALA A 246 -30.32 -20.07 -18.23
N ASP A 247 -30.19 -21.26 -18.81
CA ASP A 247 -28.91 -21.94 -19.00
C ASP A 247 -28.00 -21.21 -20.01
N LEU A 248 -28.56 -20.70 -21.10
CA LEU A 248 -27.80 -19.90 -22.07
C LEU A 248 -27.36 -18.54 -21.50
N ILE A 249 -28.16 -17.93 -20.63
CA ILE A 249 -27.77 -16.70 -19.91
C ILE A 249 -26.61 -16.95 -18.93
N LEU A 250 -26.43 -18.17 -18.44
CA LEU A 250 -25.29 -18.52 -17.56
C LEU A 250 -23.96 -18.65 -18.31
N LEU A 251 -23.99 -18.83 -19.63
CA LEU A 251 -22.80 -18.95 -20.48
C LEU A 251 -22.25 -17.61 -20.97
N GLU A 252 -23.10 -16.60 -21.10
CA GLU A 252 -22.74 -15.23 -21.57
C GLU A 252 -22.36 -14.31 -20.41
#